data_AF-A0A7W0PAT5-F1
#
_entry.id   AF-A0A7W0PAT5-F1
#
_cell.length_a   1.000
_cell.length_b   1.000
_cell.length_c   1.000
_cell.angle_alpha   90.00
_cell.angle_beta   90.00
_cell.angle_gamma   90.00
#
_symmetry.space_group_name_H-M   'P 1'
#
loop_
_entity.id
_entity.type
_entity.pdbx_description
1 polymer ?
#
loop_
_entity_poly.entity_id
_entity_poly.type
_entity_poly.pdbx_seq_one_letter_code
_entity_poly.pdbx_strand_id
1 'polypeptide(L)'
;MPQPHWSPTSQIAAPTPPKKSRRGWIAAGILGGIVVVAGATVLVVGWITNEDSDSTNSGLGEIGPNRIEVAIDRCGLAGEPGAEVGDEGQSLTLDTSGEEELGGISYTSLECMISALDIPDAIESRILATRALDGVQDATYDEVSLSWSYHPDSGMTLIVSLT
;
A
#
# COMPACT_ATOMS: atom_id res chain seq x y z
N MET A 1 37.18 -20.78 34.47
CA MET A 1 36.08 -20.42 33.54
C MET A 1 36.34 -21.14 32.22
N PRO A 2 35.48 -22.08 31.79
CA PRO A 2 35.66 -22.77 30.51
C PRO A 2 35.19 -21.89 29.35
N GLN A 3 35.87 -21.98 28.20
CA GLN A 3 35.54 -21.24 26.98
C GLN A 3 34.49 -22.03 26.16
N PRO A 4 33.50 -21.36 25.54
CA PRO A 4 32.54 -22.03 24.67
C PRO A 4 33.15 -22.34 23.30
N HIS A 5 32.96 -23.58 22.84
CA HIS A 5 33.30 -24.05 21.51
C HIS A 5 32.06 -23.95 20.62
N TRP A 6 32.13 -23.16 19.56
CA TRP A 6 31.05 -23.08 18.55
C TRP A 6 31.31 -24.12 17.44
N SER A 7 30.29 -24.89 17.09
CA SER A 7 30.28 -25.75 15.90
C SER A 7 29.45 -25.08 14.80
N PRO A 8 29.90 -25.05 13.54
CA PRO A 8 29.16 -24.41 12.46
C PRO A 8 27.95 -25.26 12.04
N THR A 9 26.76 -24.69 12.12
CA THR A 9 25.51 -25.31 11.63
C THR A 9 25.51 -25.35 10.10
N SER A 10 25.35 -26.55 9.53
CA SER A 10 25.17 -26.81 8.11
C SER A 10 23.99 -26.04 7.53
N GLN A 11 24.24 -25.27 6.46
CA GLN A 11 23.19 -24.59 5.69
C GLN A 11 22.48 -25.59 4.76
N ILE A 12 21.16 -25.72 4.90
CA ILE A 12 20.30 -26.45 3.99
C ILE A 12 19.89 -25.49 2.87
N ALA A 13 20.23 -25.83 1.62
CA ALA A 13 19.85 -25.06 0.44
C ALA A 13 18.33 -25.10 0.19
N ALA A 14 17.73 -23.95 -0.12
CA ALA A 14 16.32 -23.82 -0.43
C ALA A 14 16.01 -24.28 -1.88
N PRO A 15 14.83 -24.91 -2.13
CA PRO A 15 14.42 -25.32 -3.47
C PRO A 15 13.91 -24.14 -4.32
N THR A 16 14.22 -24.13 -5.62
CA THR A 16 13.75 -23.12 -6.57
C THR A 16 12.29 -23.31 -6.97
N PRO A 17 11.49 -22.24 -7.14
CA PRO A 17 10.09 -22.33 -7.55
C PRO A 17 9.90 -22.67 -9.05
N PRO A 18 8.82 -23.37 -9.43
CA PRO A 18 8.59 -23.78 -10.82
C PRO A 18 8.03 -22.64 -11.71
N LYS A 19 8.54 -22.57 -12.95
CA LYS A 19 8.19 -21.58 -13.98
C LYS A 19 6.85 -21.94 -14.67
N LYS A 20 5.80 -21.14 -14.46
CA LYS A 20 4.45 -21.36 -15.03
C LYS A 20 4.36 -20.88 -16.49
N SER A 21 4.04 -21.79 -17.42
CA SER A 21 3.88 -21.49 -18.85
C SER A 21 2.50 -20.88 -19.18
N ARG A 22 2.47 -19.72 -19.83
CA ARG A 22 1.25 -19.13 -20.40
C ARG A 22 0.82 -19.90 -21.66
N ARG A 23 -0.36 -20.52 -21.62
CA ARG A 23 -1.05 -21.04 -22.81
C ARG A 23 -2.17 -20.07 -23.19
N GLY A 24 -1.96 -19.31 -24.25
CA GLY A 24 -2.98 -18.46 -24.87
C GLY A 24 -3.99 -19.32 -25.64
N TRP A 25 -5.27 -18.97 -25.53
CA TRP A 25 -6.34 -19.57 -26.32
C TRP A 25 -6.94 -18.48 -27.21
N ILE A 26 -6.71 -18.62 -28.51
CA ILE A 26 -7.37 -17.88 -29.57
C ILE A 26 -8.65 -18.64 -29.92
N ALA A 27 -9.81 -18.00 -29.85
CA ALA A 27 -11.01 -18.48 -30.49
C ALA A 27 -11.64 -17.33 -31.28
N ALA A 28 -11.43 -17.38 -32.60
CA ALA A 28 -12.10 -16.55 -33.58
C ALA A 28 -13.48 -17.14 -33.91
N GLY A 29 -14.51 -16.29 -33.95
CA GLY A 29 -15.84 -16.64 -34.43
C GLY A 29 -16.42 -15.50 -35.26
N ILE A 30 -16.19 -15.55 -36.57
CA ILE A 30 -16.83 -14.68 -37.57
C ILE A 30 -18.01 -15.46 -38.16
N LEU A 31 -19.21 -14.88 -38.10
CA LEU A 31 -20.42 -15.14 -38.91
C LEU A 31 -21.45 -14.14 -38.36
N GLY A 32 -22.08 -13.21 -39.08
CA GLY A 32 -22.32 -12.97 -40.49
C GLY A 32 -23.57 -12.09 -40.51
N GLY A 33 -23.63 -11.05 -41.35
CA GLY A 33 -24.84 -10.24 -41.46
C GLY A 33 -24.61 -8.84 -42.00
N ILE A 34 -24.36 -8.74 -43.31
CA ILE A 34 -24.50 -7.49 -44.05
C ILE A 34 -26.01 -7.26 -44.24
N VAL A 35 -26.53 -6.17 -43.69
CA VAL A 35 -27.80 -5.58 -44.11
C VAL A 35 -27.53 -4.13 -44.48
N VAL A 36 -27.42 -3.88 -45.78
CA VAL A 36 -27.43 -2.53 -46.36
C VAL A 36 -28.88 -2.11 -46.48
N VAL A 37 -29.30 -1.12 -45.69
CA VAL A 37 -30.54 -0.37 -45.94
C VAL A 37 -30.16 1.11 -45.99
N ALA A 38 -30.24 1.67 -47.19
CA ALA A 38 -30.18 3.10 -47.44
C ALA A 38 -31.52 3.73 -47.03
N GLY A 39 -31.49 4.77 -46.20
CA GLY A 39 -32.67 5.57 -45.88
C GLY A 39 -32.66 6.09 -44.43
N ALA A 40 -32.20 7.31 -44.27
CA ALA A 40 -32.05 8.05 -43.01
C ALA A 40 -33.18 7.87 -41.97
N THR A 41 -32.82 7.29 -40.82
CA THR A 41 -33.41 7.57 -39.51
C THR A 41 -32.26 7.70 -38.51
N VAL A 42 -32.04 8.92 -38.00
CA VAL A 42 -31.12 9.16 -36.87
C VAL A 42 -31.80 8.64 -35.61
N LEU A 43 -31.35 7.49 -35.10
CA LEU A 43 -31.67 7.02 -33.76
C LEU A 43 -30.35 6.79 -33.02
N VAL A 44 -30.11 7.67 -32.05
CA VAL A 44 -29.01 7.62 -31.08
C VAL A 44 -29.24 6.41 -30.18
N VAL A 45 -28.39 5.38 -30.31
CA VAL A 45 -28.07 4.43 -29.23
C VAL A 45 -26.58 4.13 -29.32
N GLY A 46 -25.76 5.09 -28.90
CA GLY A 46 -24.35 4.87 -28.62
C GLY A 46 -24.18 4.51 -27.14
N TRP A 47 -24.26 3.22 -26.81
CA TRP A 47 -23.68 2.68 -25.57
C TRP A 47 -22.37 1.96 -25.90
N ILE A 48 -21.48 2.67 -26.58
CA ILE A 48 -20.05 2.37 -26.42
C ILE A 48 -19.66 3.29 -25.28
N THR A 49 -19.64 2.76 -24.07
CA THR A 49 -18.89 3.39 -22.98
C THR A 49 -17.48 3.58 -23.54
N ASN A 50 -17.05 4.83 -23.64
CA ASN A 50 -15.63 5.11 -23.70
C ASN A 50 -15.07 4.54 -22.41
N GLU A 51 -14.56 3.32 -22.48
CA GLU A 51 -13.61 2.86 -21.48
C GLU A 51 -12.37 3.66 -21.81
N ASP A 52 -12.28 4.86 -21.24
CA ASP A 52 -11.02 5.55 -21.08
C ASP A 52 -10.15 4.56 -20.32
N SER A 53 -9.42 3.75 -21.08
CA SER A 53 -8.31 2.98 -20.61
C SER A 53 -7.26 4.03 -20.28
N ASP A 54 -7.42 4.67 -19.12
CA ASP A 54 -6.34 5.33 -18.41
C ASP A 54 -5.35 4.23 -18.07
N SER A 55 -4.53 3.91 -19.07
CA SER A 55 -3.22 3.34 -18.89
C SER A 55 -2.40 4.43 -18.20
N THR A 56 -2.66 4.63 -16.92
CA THR A 56 -1.71 5.28 -16.04
C THR A 56 -0.49 4.37 -16.05
N ASN A 57 0.50 4.76 -16.85
CA ASN A 57 1.87 4.40 -16.56
C ASN A 57 2.11 4.92 -15.14
N SER A 58 1.96 4.05 -14.14
CA SER A 58 2.50 4.28 -12.80
C SER A 58 4.01 4.35 -12.96
N GLY A 59 4.49 5.54 -13.31
CA GLY A 59 5.86 5.93 -13.10
C GLY A 59 6.13 5.80 -11.61
N LEU A 60 7.00 4.86 -11.27
CA LEU A 60 7.62 4.80 -9.96
C LEU A 60 8.36 6.12 -9.75
N GLY A 61 7.89 6.94 -8.82
CA GLY A 61 8.62 8.13 -8.34
C GLY A 61 7.97 9.47 -8.64
N GLU A 62 6.69 9.65 -8.32
CA GLU A 62 6.18 10.98 -8.01
C GLU A 62 6.10 11.09 -6.49
N ILE A 63 7.13 11.66 -5.88
CA ILE A 63 7.08 12.13 -4.49
C ILE A 63 6.32 13.45 -4.54
N GLY A 64 5.00 13.39 -4.49
CA GLY A 64 4.12 14.56 -4.48
C GLY A 64 3.06 14.46 -3.38
N PRO A 65 2.26 15.52 -3.16
CA PRO A 65 1.09 15.51 -2.25
C PRO A 65 0.17 14.30 -2.46
N ASN A 66 0.17 13.76 -3.67
CA ASN A 66 -0.60 12.58 -4.05
C ASN A 66 -0.11 11.29 -3.39
N ARG A 67 1.12 11.19 -2.86
CA ARG A 67 1.64 9.91 -2.33
C ARG A 67 0.87 9.45 -1.10
N ILE A 68 0.58 10.36 -0.18
CA ILE A 68 -0.21 10.06 1.03
C ILE A 68 -1.66 9.73 0.63
N GLU A 69 -2.27 10.53 -0.24
CA GLU A 69 -3.66 10.30 -0.69
C GLU A 69 -3.81 8.97 -1.44
N VAL A 70 -2.89 8.64 -2.34
CA VAL A 70 -2.86 7.36 -3.06
C VAL A 70 -2.69 6.19 -2.10
N ALA A 71 -1.85 6.33 -1.07
CA ALA A 71 -1.68 5.30 -0.05
C ALA A 71 -2.97 5.09 0.77
N ILE A 72 -3.62 6.18 1.19
CA ILE A 72 -4.90 6.16 1.91
C ILE A 72 -5.98 5.47 1.10
N ASP A 73 -6.14 5.83 -0.17
CA ASP A 73 -7.12 5.22 -1.06
C ASP A 73 -6.83 3.74 -1.30
N ARG A 74 -5.56 3.38 -1.52
CA ARG A 74 -5.11 2.01 -1.73
C ARG A 74 -5.38 1.12 -0.52
N CYS A 75 -5.23 1.65 0.68
CA CYS A 75 -5.49 0.93 1.94
C CYS A 75 -6.94 1.05 2.43
N GLY A 76 -7.80 1.78 1.70
CA GLY A 76 -9.20 1.94 2.03
C GLY A 76 -9.43 2.72 3.32
N LEU A 77 -8.59 3.72 3.60
CA LEU A 77 -8.62 4.50 4.84
C LEU A 77 -9.22 5.91 4.67
N ALA A 78 -9.78 6.20 3.49
CA ALA A 78 -10.40 7.50 3.22
C ALA A 78 -11.58 7.75 4.16
N GLY A 79 -11.41 8.70 5.09
CA GLY A 79 -12.42 9.05 6.09
C GLY A 79 -12.51 8.09 7.27
N GLU A 80 -11.59 7.12 7.39
CA GLU A 80 -11.54 6.22 8.54
C GLU A 80 -11.01 6.95 9.79
N PRO A 81 -11.62 6.74 10.97
CA PRO A 81 -11.08 7.26 12.23
C PRO A 81 -9.65 6.77 12.48
N GLY A 82 -8.76 7.69 12.87
CA GLY A 82 -7.34 7.40 13.10
C GLY A 82 -6.49 7.31 11.83
N ALA A 83 -7.00 7.79 10.68
CA ALA A 83 -6.20 8.07 9.51
C ALA A 83 -6.48 9.50 9.04
N GLU A 84 -5.65 10.44 9.48
CA GLU A 84 -5.86 11.87 9.26
C GLU A 84 -4.80 12.44 8.33
N VAL A 85 -5.23 12.86 7.14
CA VAL A 85 -4.38 13.60 6.20
C VAL A 85 -4.37 15.08 6.57
N GLY A 86 -3.17 15.64 6.74
CA GLY A 86 -2.94 17.03 7.08
C GLY A 86 -2.14 17.77 6.03
N ASP A 87 -1.93 19.07 6.28
CA ASP A 87 -1.05 19.95 5.50
C ASP A 87 -1.23 19.86 3.98
N GLU A 88 -2.49 19.89 3.52
CA GLU A 88 -2.84 19.81 2.08
C GLU A 88 -2.24 18.55 1.39
N GLY A 89 -2.22 17.42 2.10
CA GLY A 89 -1.69 16.14 1.61
C GLY A 89 -0.20 15.94 1.88
N GLN A 90 0.46 16.84 2.62
CA GLN A 90 1.88 16.75 2.96
C GLN A 90 2.15 16.03 4.28
N SER A 91 1.12 15.80 5.11
CA SER A 91 1.27 15.03 6.34
C SER A 91 0.16 14.02 6.54
N LEU A 92 0.47 12.99 7.34
CA LEU A 92 -0.44 11.93 7.70
C LEU A 92 -0.23 11.55 9.15
N THR A 93 -1.30 11.47 9.92
CA THR A 93 -1.33 10.87 11.26
C THR A 93 -2.12 9.57 11.20
N LEU A 94 -1.52 8.48 11.67
CA LEU A 94 -2.16 7.17 11.83
C LEU A 94 -2.19 6.80 13.32
N ASP A 95 -3.37 6.50 13.83
CA ASP A 95 -3.58 6.00 15.19
C ASP A 95 -4.16 4.59 15.14
N THR A 96 -3.61 3.66 15.91
CA THR A 96 -4.15 2.31 16.07
C THR A 96 -4.87 2.17 17.41
N SER A 97 -5.75 1.18 17.51
CA SER A 97 -6.37 0.83 18.80
C SER A 97 -5.37 0.25 19.80
N GLY A 98 -5.64 0.52 21.08
CA GLY A 98 -5.01 -0.08 22.25
C GLY A 98 -5.98 -0.88 23.12
N GLU A 99 -5.52 -1.28 24.31
CA GLU A 99 -6.31 -2.07 25.27
C GLU A 99 -7.45 -1.27 25.92
N GLU A 100 -7.28 0.05 26.08
CA GLU A 100 -8.29 0.94 26.68
C GLU A 100 -8.93 1.86 25.63
N GLU A 101 -8.15 2.36 24.67
CA GLU A 101 -8.63 3.20 23.58
C GLU A 101 -8.90 2.37 22.32
N LEU A 102 -10.17 2.09 22.07
CA LEU A 102 -10.61 1.19 20.99
C LEU A 102 -10.75 1.88 19.62
N GLY A 103 -10.37 3.16 19.51
CA GLY A 103 -10.42 3.93 18.26
C GLY A 103 -9.20 3.70 17.37
N GLY A 104 -9.30 4.09 16.10
CA GLY A 104 -8.19 4.04 15.16
C GLY A 104 -8.22 2.87 14.19
N ILE A 105 -7.19 2.81 13.35
CA ILE A 105 -7.06 1.81 12.29
C ILE A 105 -6.63 0.45 12.84
N SER A 106 -6.90 -0.60 12.06
CA SER A 106 -6.41 -1.94 12.38
C SER A 106 -4.89 -2.04 12.17
N TYR A 107 -4.25 -3.00 12.85
CA TYR A 107 -2.84 -3.27 12.63
C TYR A 107 -2.54 -3.70 11.17
N THR A 108 -3.44 -4.42 10.51
CA THR A 108 -3.32 -4.77 9.09
C THR A 108 -3.41 -3.52 8.19
N SER A 109 -4.23 -2.55 8.56
CA SER A 109 -4.31 -1.26 7.84
C SER A 109 -3.03 -0.46 7.99
N LEU A 110 -2.45 -0.45 9.19
CA LEU A 110 -1.13 0.14 9.44
C LEU A 110 -0.05 -0.54 8.57
N GLU A 111 0.03 -1.87 8.55
CA GLU A 111 0.99 -2.60 7.69
C GLU A 111 0.77 -2.27 6.21
N CYS A 112 -0.49 -2.13 5.77
CA CYS A 112 -0.80 -1.65 4.42
C CYS A 112 -0.21 -0.27 4.17
N MET A 113 -0.36 0.68 5.11
CA MET A 113 0.18 2.04 4.98
C MET A 113 1.70 2.05 4.95
N ILE A 114 2.35 1.28 5.82
CA ILE A 114 3.81 1.12 5.83
C ILE A 114 4.31 0.65 4.45
N SER A 115 3.65 -0.36 3.89
CA SER A 115 3.98 -0.87 2.56
C SER A 115 3.64 0.13 1.43
N ALA A 116 2.49 0.80 1.49
CA ALA A 116 2.04 1.73 0.45
C ALA A 116 2.88 3.01 0.40
N LEU A 117 3.48 3.41 1.53
CA LEU A 117 4.44 4.50 1.65
C LEU A 117 5.89 4.05 1.43
N ASP A 118 6.11 2.81 0.96
CA ASP A 118 7.43 2.22 0.75
C ASP A 118 8.42 2.49 1.91
N ILE A 119 7.95 2.39 3.16
CA ILE A 119 8.81 2.57 4.33
C ILE A 119 9.87 1.44 4.32
N PRO A 120 11.17 1.75 4.44
CA PRO A 120 12.21 0.73 4.46
C PRO A 120 12.02 -0.31 5.57
N ASP A 121 12.27 -1.60 5.28
CA ASP A 121 12.10 -2.73 6.22
C ASP A 121 12.78 -2.50 7.59
N ALA A 122 13.91 -1.80 7.61
CA ALA A 122 14.63 -1.47 8.85
C ALA A 122 13.87 -0.45 9.71
N ILE A 123 13.18 0.51 9.09
CA ILE A 123 12.32 1.48 9.78
C ILE A 123 11.03 0.80 10.22
N GLU A 124 10.39 -0.01 9.35
CA GLU A 124 9.24 -0.84 9.73
C GLU A 124 9.56 -1.71 10.96
N SER A 125 10.68 -2.44 10.93
CA SER A 125 11.10 -3.28 12.06
C SER A 125 11.27 -2.49 13.35
N ARG A 126 11.71 -1.22 13.28
CA ARG A 126 11.80 -0.35 14.46
C ARG A 126 10.42 0.09 14.93
N ILE A 127 9.53 0.47 14.03
CA ILE A 127 8.14 0.83 14.34
C ILE A 127 7.47 -0.32 15.09
N LEU A 128 7.50 -1.53 14.52
CA LEU A 128 6.81 -2.71 15.07
C LEU A 128 7.45 -3.26 16.36
N ALA A 129 8.72 -2.96 16.62
CA ALA A 129 9.41 -3.35 17.85
C ALA A 129 9.35 -2.31 18.97
N THR A 130 8.75 -1.14 18.73
CA THR A 130 8.71 -0.03 19.69
C THR A 130 7.80 -0.37 20.87
N ARG A 131 8.29 -0.13 22.09
CA ARG A 131 7.55 -0.35 23.33
C ARG A 131 7.27 0.99 24.01
N ALA A 132 6.32 1.01 24.95
CA ALA A 132 5.99 2.21 25.72
C ALA A 132 7.18 2.90 26.40
N LEU A 133 8.14 2.12 26.90
CA LEU A 133 9.32 2.64 27.58
C LEU A 133 10.35 3.28 26.64
N ASP A 134 10.23 3.04 25.33
CA ASP A 134 11.14 3.60 24.34
C ASP A 134 10.76 5.06 23.98
N GLY A 135 9.56 5.50 24.38
CA GLY A 135 9.09 6.87 24.14
C GLY A 135 8.82 7.15 22.66
N VAL A 136 8.92 8.43 22.28
CA VAL A 136 8.84 8.85 20.88
C VAL A 136 10.13 8.45 20.16
N GLN A 137 9.97 7.87 18.98
CA GLN A 137 11.02 7.46 18.07
C GLN A 137 10.87 8.20 16.74
N ASP A 138 11.97 8.40 16.03
CA ASP A 138 11.98 9.07 14.73
C ASP A 138 12.88 8.36 13.70
N ALA A 139 12.59 8.64 12.43
CA ALA A 139 13.43 8.25 11.29
C ALA A 139 13.17 9.17 10.10
N THR A 140 14.11 9.19 9.17
CA THR A 140 13.94 9.79 7.85
C THR A 140 14.40 8.82 6.78
N TYR A 141 13.75 8.85 5.62
CA TYR A 141 14.19 8.18 4.40
C TYR A 141 13.74 8.98 3.20
N ASP A 142 14.59 9.10 2.18
CA ASP A 142 14.33 9.96 1.02
C ASP A 142 13.85 11.37 1.45
N GLU A 143 12.68 11.78 1.00
CA GLU A 143 12.00 13.04 1.31
C GLU A 143 10.84 12.82 2.32
N VAL A 144 10.97 11.82 3.19
CA VAL A 144 9.97 11.44 4.19
C VAL A 144 10.56 11.50 5.59
N SER A 145 9.85 12.18 6.49
CA SER A 145 10.09 12.17 7.93
C SER A 145 9.00 11.38 8.64
N LEU A 146 9.39 10.56 9.62
CA LEU A 146 8.47 9.79 10.46
C LEU A 146 8.77 10.02 11.93
N SER A 147 7.71 10.09 12.73
CA SER A 147 7.75 10.11 14.19
C SER A 147 6.67 9.18 14.72
N TRP A 148 7.00 8.31 15.66
CA TRP A 148 6.03 7.37 16.22
C TRP A 148 6.23 7.11 17.70
N SER A 149 5.17 6.67 18.36
CA SER A 149 5.18 6.18 19.73
C SER A 149 4.13 5.11 19.92
N TYR A 150 4.34 4.22 20.88
CA TYR A 150 3.39 3.16 21.20
C TYR A 150 3.10 3.13 22.70
N HIS A 151 1.85 2.86 23.07
CA HIS A 151 1.46 2.46 24.41
C HIS A 151 0.43 1.32 24.33
N PRO A 152 0.46 0.29 25.19
CA PRO A 152 -0.56 -0.76 25.18
C PRO A 152 -1.98 -0.21 25.29
N ASP A 153 -2.23 0.74 26.19
CA ASP A 153 -3.56 1.28 26.44
C ASP A 153 -4.13 2.11 25.27
N SER A 154 -3.29 2.91 24.59
CA SER A 154 -3.73 3.85 23.54
C SER A 154 -3.34 3.42 22.12
N GLY A 155 -2.60 2.33 21.95
CA GLY A 155 -2.09 1.89 20.66
C GLY A 155 -0.86 2.68 20.18
N MET A 156 -0.63 2.67 18.88
CA MET A 156 0.45 3.40 18.22
C MET A 156 -0.06 4.65 17.53
N THR A 157 0.70 5.73 17.65
CA THR A 157 0.59 6.93 16.81
C THR A 157 1.80 6.98 15.90
N LEU A 158 1.57 7.08 14.59
CA LEU A 158 2.59 7.28 13.55
C LEU A 158 2.28 8.56 12.77
N ILE A 159 3.20 9.50 12.78
CA ILE A 159 3.14 10.74 12.01
C ILE A 159 4.13 10.65 10.86
N VAL A 160 3.67 10.97 9.66
CA VAL A 160 4.46 11.03 8.43
C VAL A 160 4.39 12.44 7.87
N SER A 161 5.50 12.95 7.36
CA SER A 161 5.57 14.24 6.66
C SER A 161 6.44 14.11 5.42
N LEU A 162 5.99 14.68 4.31
CA LEU A 162 6.76 14.81 3.07
C LEU A 162 7.52 16.15 3.10
N THR A 163 8.77 16.17 2.65
CA THR A 163 9.65 17.36 2.65
C THR A 163 10.00 17.83 1.26
#